data_AF-A0A661XY10-F1
#
_entry.id   AF-A0A661XY10-F1
#
_cell.length_a   1.000
_cell.length_b   1.000
_cell.length_c   1.000
_cell.angle_alpha   90.00
_cell.angle_beta   90.00
_cell.angle_gamma   90.00
#
_symmetry.space_group_name_H-M   'P 1'
#
loop_
_entity.id
_entity.type
_entity.pdbx_description
1 polymer ?
#
loop_
_entity_poly.entity_id
_entity_poly.type
_entity_poly.pdbx_seq_one_letter_code
_entity_poly.pdbx_strand_id
1 'polypeptide(L)'
;MEEFVAVGCRIVVPFGKTKILTAIIHGIHESPPKNYEAKYILDILEETPSINEHQLTFFEWLADYYLCTLGEVIQAALPSGLKINTSSYIQRSPYFEEEDHVLSIEEQLVMQQLAVDKPIELAKLGDLLGQTSLSKVLKALSDKEAILLIDHIKEKFIPKIKKFVRLSQYLVDSEMALETVINQLEKKPRQQEVLMAYLRSVPVLEDSKANQDGLELNELVSQGCSASSIKTLESHSILEIFDKEVPRFAT
;
A
#
# COMPACT_ATOMS: atom_id res chain seq x y z
N MET A 1 -16.40 -4.46 24.12
CA MET A 1 -16.42 -5.39 22.98
C MET A 1 -15.29 -6.34 23.24
N GLU A 2 -15.57 -7.62 23.46
CA GLU A 2 -14.51 -8.64 23.57
C GLU A 2 -13.80 -8.69 22.22
N GLU A 3 -12.61 -8.10 22.16
CA GLU A 3 -11.83 -7.92 20.94
C GLU A 3 -11.50 -9.28 20.34
N PHE A 4 -11.83 -9.44 19.06
CA PHE A 4 -11.69 -10.67 18.30
C PHE A 4 -10.20 -11.03 18.15
N VAL A 5 -9.69 -11.90 19.03
CA VAL A 5 -8.32 -12.45 18.96
C VAL A 5 -8.41 -13.88 18.43
N ALA A 6 -7.81 -14.14 17.27
CA ALA A 6 -7.80 -15.46 16.64
C ALA A 6 -6.40 -15.84 16.14
N VAL A 7 -6.15 -17.15 16.09
CA VAL A 7 -4.92 -17.71 15.49
C VAL A 7 -4.83 -17.28 14.03
N GLY A 8 -3.63 -16.89 13.60
CA GLY A 8 -3.35 -16.42 12.24
C GLY A 8 -3.65 -14.93 12.00
N CYS A 9 -4.22 -14.22 12.98
CA CYS A 9 -4.35 -12.76 12.91
C CYS A 9 -2.99 -12.08 13.05
N ARG A 10 -2.86 -10.93 12.38
CA ARG A 10 -1.70 -10.04 12.51
C ARG A 10 -1.91 -9.08 13.68
N ILE A 11 -0.88 -8.91 14.50
CA ILE A 11 -0.92 -8.08 15.71
C ILE A 11 0.33 -7.22 15.81
N VAL A 12 0.25 -6.15 16.61
CA VAL A 12 1.37 -5.28 16.95
C VAL A 12 1.79 -5.55 18.39
N VAL A 13 3.06 -5.89 18.59
CA VAL A 13 3.59 -6.26 19.91
C VAL A 13 4.95 -5.61 20.18
N PRO A 14 5.24 -5.22 21.44
CA PRO A 14 6.55 -4.75 21.83
C PRO A 14 7.55 -5.91 21.93
N PHE A 15 8.70 -5.79 21.28
CA PHE A 15 9.77 -6.79 21.29
C PHE A 15 11.08 -6.21 21.83
N GLY A 16 11.51 -6.68 22.99
CA GLY A 16 12.65 -6.08 23.70
C GLY A 16 12.30 -4.72 24.29
N LYS A 17 13.29 -3.84 24.46
CA LYS A 17 13.09 -2.54 25.13
C LYS A 17 12.54 -1.44 24.23
N THR A 18 12.89 -1.46 22.95
CA THR A 18 12.69 -0.31 22.05
C THR A 18 12.05 -0.68 20.72
N LYS A 19 11.89 -1.97 20.42
CA LYS A 19 11.29 -2.39 19.15
C LYS A 19 9.83 -2.70 19.39
N ILE A 20 9.01 -2.31 18.45
CA ILE A 20 7.65 -2.80 18.30
C ILE A 20 7.67 -3.49 16.93
N LEU A 21 6.95 -4.61 16.81
CA LEU A 21 6.96 -5.47 15.64
C LEU A 21 5.54 -5.86 15.28
N THR A 22 5.31 -6.08 13.99
CA THR A 22 4.14 -6.85 13.55
C THR A 22 4.45 -8.34 13.69
N ALA A 23 3.56 -9.06 14.33
CA ALA A 23 3.64 -10.50 14.55
C ALA A 23 2.35 -11.19 14.10
N ILE A 24 2.38 -12.53 14.08
CA ILE A 24 1.22 -13.36 13.80
C ILE A 24 0.95 -14.23 15.02
N ILE A 25 -0.31 -14.33 15.39
CA ILE A 25 -0.73 -15.21 16.48
C ILE A 25 -0.57 -16.66 16.02
N HIS A 26 0.40 -17.37 16.58
CA HIS A 26 0.60 -18.79 16.31
C HIS A 26 -0.35 -19.68 17.12
N GLY A 27 -0.62 -19.32 18.38
CA GLY A 27 -1.47 -20.06 19.29
C GLY A 27 -1.97 -19.18 20.43
N ILE A 28 -3.09 -19.55 21.03
CA ILE A 28 -3.71 -18.84 22.15
C ILE A 28 -3.84 -19.82 23.32
N HIS A 29 -3.42 -19.40 24.51
CA HIS A 29 -3.50 -20.22 25.71
C HIS A 29 -3.58 -19.37 26.98
N GLU A 30 -4.05 -19.98 28.08
CA GLU A 30 -4.14 -19.32 29.39
C GLU A 30 -2.94 -19.59 30.31
N SER A 31 -1.91 -20.29 29.81
CA SER A 31 -0.72 -20.65 30.59
C SER A 31 0.35 -19.55 30.54
N PRO A 32 0.52 -18.68 31.56
CA PRO A 32 1.50 -17.61 31.50
C PRO A 32 2.95 -18.16 31.51
N PRO A 33 3.90 -17.46 30.87
CA PRO A 33 5.30 -17.83 30.89
C PRO A 33 5.90 -17.77 32.30
N LYS A 34 6.78 -18.72 32.63
CA LYS A 34 7.40 -18.82 33.97
C LYS A 34 8.60 -17.89 34.18
N ASN A 35 9.35 -17.62 33.12
CA ASN A 35 10.68 -17.00 33.21
C ASN A 35 10.70 -15.51 32.83
N TYR A 36 9.57 -14.95 32.43
CA TYR A 36 9.45 -13.57 32.02
C TYR A 36 7.99 -13.12 32.15
N GLU A 37 7.79 -11.82 32.25
CA GLU A 37 6.47 -11.21 32.18
C GLU A 37 6.10 -10.96 30.72
N ALA A 38 4.97 -11.54 30.28
CA ALA A 38 4.47 -11.31 28.93
C ALA A 38 3.99 -9.86 28.80
N LYS A 39 4.39 -9.20 27.71
CA LYS A 39 3.88 -7.88 27.38
C LYS A 39 2.52 -7.99 26.69
N TYR A 40 1.70 -6.96 26.84
CA TYR A 40 0.40 -6.88 26.18
C TYR A 40 0.54 -6.67 24.66
N ILE A 41 -0.47 -7.17 23.94
CA ILE A 41 -0.71 -6.83 22.54
C ILE A 41 -1.11 -5.35 22.50
N LEU A 42 -0.52 -4.59 21.57
CA LEU A 42 -0.82 -3.16 21.42
C LEU A 42 -2.00 -2.93 20.49
N ASP A 43 -2.09 -3.73 19.43
CA ASP A 43 -3.13 -3.60 18.40
C ASP A 43 -3.34 -4.91 17.64
N ILE A 44 -4.54 -5.07 17.08
CA ILE A 44 -4.93 -6.19 16.20
C ILE A 44 -5.26 -5.59 14.84
N LEU A 45 -4.57 -6.03 13.79
CA LEU A 45 -4.61 -5.35 12.50
C LEU A 45 -5.78 -5.77 11.61
N GLU A 46 -6.52 -6.82 12.00
CA GLU A 46 -7.52 -7.46 11.16
C GLU A 46 -8.63 -8.09 11.99
N GLU A 47 -9.86 -8.00 11.50
CA GLU A 47 -11.03 -8.68 12.08
C GLU A 47 -11.10 -10.17 11.72
N THR A 48 -10.33 -10.64 10.73
CA THR A 48 -10.29 -12.04 10.29
C THR A 48 -8.85 -12.50 10.06
N PRO A 49 -8.49 -13.76 10.36
CA PRO A 49 -7.13 -14.24 10.18
C PRO A 49 -6.63 -14.16 8.74
N SER A 50 -5.51 -13.46 8.52
CA SER A 50 -4.74 -13.49 7.26
C SER A 50 -4.22 -14.88 6.90
N ILE A 51 -3.91 -15.70 7.92
CA ILE A 51 -3.36 -17.04 7.76
C ILE A 51 -4.29 -18.02 8.42
N ASN A 52 -4.67 -19.08 7.70
CA ASN A 52 -5.47 -20.16 8.28
C ASN A 52 -4.59 -21.25 8.91
N GLU A 53 -5.23 -22.15 9.66
CA GLU A 53 -4.52 -23.24 10.37
C GLU A 53 -3.74 -24.16 9.42
N HIS A 54 -4.33 -24.52 8.26
CA HIS A 54 -3.66 -25.38 7.29
C HIS A 54 -2.37 -24.74 6.73
N GLN A 55 -2.39 -23.44 6.50
CA GLN A 55 -1.22 -22.68 6.07
C GLN A 55 -0.16 -22.62 7.17
N LEU A 56 -0.55 -22.39 8.43
CA LEU A 56 0.39 -22.42 9.57
C LEU A 56 1.09 -23.77 9.68
N THR A 57 0.36 -24.87 9.65
CA THR A 57 0.95 -26.23 9.69
C THR A 57 1.88 -26.47 8.49
N PHE A 58 1.51 -25.98 7.30
CA PHE A 58 2.37 -26.10 6.13
C PHE A 58 3.65 -25.25 6.25
N PHE A 59 3.56 -24.05 6.82
CA PHE A 59 4.71 -23.17 7.03
C PHE A 59 5.66 -23.71 8.09
N GLU A 60 5.14 -24.36 9.14
CA GLU A 60 5.96 -25.11 10.11
C GLU A 60 6.73 -26.23 9.42
N TRP A 61 6.05 -27.03 8.60
CA TRP A 61 6.71 -28.08 7.83
C TRP A 61 7.80 -27.52 6.90
N LEU A 62 7.55 -26.39 6.23
CA LEU A 62 8.55 -25.71 5.39
C LEU A 62 9.75 -25.24 6.21
N ALA A 63 9.51 -24.62 7.36
CA ALA A 63 10.55 -24.11 8.24
C ALA A 63 11.46 -25.26 8.71
N ASP A 64 10.86 -26.37 9.13
CA ASP A 64 11.57 -27.58 9.54
C ASP A 64 12.35 -28.22 8.38
N TYR A 65 11.72 -28.34 7.21
CA TYR A 65 12.31 -29.01 6.05
C TYR A 65 13.49 -28.21 5.45
N TYR A 66 13.35 -26.88 5.38
CA TYR A 66 14.37 -26.00 4.81
C TYR A 66 15.32 -25.41 5.87
N LEU A 67 15.22 -25.84 7.13
CA LEU A 67 16.07 -25.41 8.24
C LEU A 67 16.12 -23.89 8.40
N CYS A 68 14.97 -23.24 8.29
CA CYS A 68 14.79 -21.80 8.49
C CYS A 68 13.75 -21.52 9.58
N THR A 69 13.58 -20.25 9.93
CA THR A 69 12.60 -19.88 10.95
C THR A 69 11.20 -19.76 10.34
N LEU A 70 10.17 -20.07 11.13
CA LEU A 70 8.77 -19.87 10.73
C LEU A 70 8.49 -18.43 10.29
N GLY A 71 9.13 -17.45 10.94
CA GLY A 71 9.03 -16.04 10.58
C GLY A 71 9.53 -15.74 9.16
N GLU A 72 10.64 -16.34 8.73
CA GLU A 72 11.18 -16.18 7.37
C GLU A 72 10.25 -16.80 6.33
N VAL A 73 9.69 -17.98 6.61
CA VAL A 73 8.70 -18.64 5.75
C VAL A 73 7.46 -17.76 5.57
N ILE A 74 6.91 -17.25 6.68
CA ILE A 74 5.75 -16.36 6.67
C ILE A 74 6.06 -15.07 5.88
N GLN A 75 7.22 -14.45 6.11
CA GLN A 75 7.60 -13.22 5.43
C GLN A 75 7.74 -13.41 3.90
N ALA A 76 8.20 -14.60 3.47
CA ALA A 76 8.28 -14.98 2.07
C ALA A 76 6.90 -15.30 1.47
N ALA A 77 6.03 -15.96 2.24
CA ALA A 77 4.71 -16.41 1.80
C ALA A 77 3.69 -15.26 1.69
N LEU A 78 3.81 -14.21 2.51
CA LEU A 78 2.83 -13.13 2.53
C LEU A 78 2.94 -12.18 1.30
N PRO A 79 1.81 -11.76 0.71
CA PRO A 79 1.76 -10.73 -0.33
C PRO A 79 2.41 -9.42 0.14
N SER A 80 2.96 -8.62 -0.77
CA SER A 80 3.66 -7.37 -0.41
C SER A 80 2.81 -6.36 0.37
N GLY A 81 1.49 -6.37 0.22
CA GLY A 81 0.56 -5.56 1.01
C GLY A 81 0.32 -6.07 2.43
N LEU A 82 0.61 -7.35 2.69
CA LEU A 82 0.55 -7.99 4.01
C LEU A 82 1.94 -8.18 4.64
N LYS A 83 3.01 -7.95 3.87
CA LYS A 83 4.39 -8.07 4.35
C LYS A 83 4.66 -7.14 5.52
N ILE A 84 5.24 -7.72 6.56
CA ILE A 84 5.69 -7.07 7.78
C ILE A 84 6.80 -6.08 7.41
N ASN A 85 6.47 -4.79 7.37
CA ASN A 85 7.40 -3.69 7.24
C ASN A 85 7.15 -2.71 8.38
N THR A 86 7.72 -3.00 9.55
CA THR A 86 7.65 -2.07 10.67
C THR A 86 8.74 -1.02 10.48
N SER A 87 8.37 0.13 9.93
CA SER A 87 9.16 1.34 10.11
C SER A 87 8.68 1.98 11.40
N SER A 88 9.50 1.92 12.45
CA SER A 88 9.20 2.64 13.68
C SER A 88 9.43 4.13 13.46
N TYR A 89 8.43 4.89 13.86
CA TYR A 89 8.44 6.34 13.91
C TYR A 89 8.57 6.79 15.35
N ILE A 90 9.07 8.00 15.52
CA ILE A 90 9.02 8.71 16.79
C ILE A 90 8.16 9.94 16.59
N GLN A 91 7.28 10.20 17.55
CA GLN A 91 6.62 11.48 17.71
C GLN A 91 6.99 12.08 19.05
N ARG A 92 6.93 13.40 19.15
CA ARG A 92 6.99 14.09 20.44
C ARG A 92 5.74 13.76 21.26
N SER A 93 5.91 13.50 22.55
CA SER A 93 4.75 13.27 23.43
C SER A 93 3.97 14.58 23.63
N PRO A 94 2.63 14.58 23.48
CA PRO A 94 1.81 15.77 23.72
C PRO A 94 1.70 16.13 25.20
N TYR A 95 2.08 15.21 26.09
CA TYR A 95 2.06 15.39 27.54
C TYR A 95 3.44 15.77 28.11
N PHE A 96 4.44 15.95 27.25
CA PHE A 96 5.80 16.28 27.69
C PHE A 96 5.97 17.78 27.86
N GLU A 97 6.16 18.20 29.11
CA GLU A 97 6.54 19.56 29.49
C GLU A 97 8.07 19.67 29.62
N GLU A 98 8.69 20.48 28.77
CA GLU A 98 10.15 20.69 28.75
C GLU A 98 10.67 21.34 30.04
N GLU A 99 9.82 22.08 30.75
CA GLU A 99 10.17 22.84 31.95
C GLU A 99 10.49 21.93 33.14
N ASP A 100 9.95 20.71 33.16
CA ASP A 100 10.13 19.74 34.26
C ASP A 100 11.34 18.81 34.05
N HIS A 101 12.00 18.86 32.90
CA HIS A 101 12.98 17.86 32.50
C HIS A 101 14.30 18.47 32.00
N VAL A 102 15.41 18.07 32.62
CA VAL A 102 16.75 18.41 32.11
C VAL A 102 17.10 17.49 30.94
N LEU A 103 17.12 18.05 29.73
CA LEU A 103 17.54 17.35 28.51
C LEU A 103 19.03 17.57 28.22
N SER A 104 19.72 16.51 27.79
CA SER A 104 21.10 16.60 27.29
C SER A 104 21.15 17.27 25.90
N ILE A 105 22.33 17.69 25.45
CA ILE A 105 22.52 18.31 24.13
C ILE A 105 22.03 17.38 23.00
N GLU A 106 22.31 16.08 23.11
CA GLU A 106 21.85 15.08 22.12
C GLU A 106 20.33 14.88 22.16
N GLU A 107 19.72 14.91 23.34
CA GLU A 107 18.27 14.81 23.55
C GLU A 107 17.54 16.04 22.99
N GLN A 108 18.07 17.24 23.25
CA GLN A 108 17.53 18.50 22.71
C GLN A 108 17.56 18.51 21.19
N LEU A 109 18.63 18.00 20.57
CA LEU A 109 18.75 17.96 19.12
C LEU A 109 17.70 17.03 18.49
N VAL A 110 17.40 15.89 19.12
CA VAL A 110 16.29 15.00 18.71
C VAL A 110 14.95 15.70 18.86
N MET A 111 14.69 16.35 20.00
CA MET A 111 13.43 17.03 20.29
C MET A 111 13.15 18.23 19.38
N GLN A 112 14.19 18.92 18.89
CA GLN A 112 14.06 19.98 17.89
C GLN A 112 13.65 19.47 16.50
N GLN A 113 14.04 18.24 16.16
CA GLN A 113 13.64 17.62 14.89
C GLN A 113 12.20 17.10 14.95
N LEU A 114 11.74 16.66 16.12
CA LEU A 114 10.39 16.15 16.33
C LEU A 114 9.38 17.28 16.40
N ALA A 115 8.65 17.51 15.31
CA ALA A 115 7.48 18.37 15.32
C ALA A 115 6.39 17.78 16.23
N VAL A 116 5.66 18.65 16.93
CA VAL A 116 4.64 18.28 17.93
C VAL A 116 3.61 17.29 17.36
N ASP A 117 3.19 17.46 16.11
CA ASP A 117 2.12 16.67 15.49
C ASP A 117 2.56 15.81 14.30
N LYS A 118 3.87 15.54 14.12
CA LYS A 118 4.34 14.78 12.96
C LYS A 118 5.36 13.69 13.32
N PRO A 119 5.00 12.41 13.16
CA PRO A 119 5.92 11.29 13.36
C PRO A 119 7.07 11.28 12.34
N ILE A 120 8.29 10.97 12.81
CA ILE A 120 9.52 10.89 12.01
C ILE A 120 10.06 9.47 12.02
N GLU A 121 10.43 8.97 10.86
CA GLU A 121 10.97 7.61 10.69
C GLU A 121 12.36 7.49 11.35
N LEU A 122 12.56 6.48 12.19
CA LEU A 122 13.82 6.26 12.91
C LEU A 122 15.05 6.25 11.99
N ALA A 123 14.90 5.66 10.79
CA ALA A 123 15.97 5.60 9.81
C ALA A 123 16.50 6.98 9.40
N LYS A 124 15.61 7.99 9.30
CA LYS A 124 16.01 9.35 8.92
C LYS A 124 16.78 10.06 10.01
N LEU A 125 16.46 9.80 11.28
CA LEU A 125 17.21 10.34 12.43
C LEU A 125 18.64 9.79 12.49
N GLY A 126 18.83 8.53 12.04
CA GLY A 126 20.13 7.86 11.87
C GLY A 126 21.16 8.68 11.09
N ASP A 127 20.72 9.26 9.98
CA ASP A 127 21.58 10.00 9.06
C ASP A 127 21.93 11.41 9.58
N LEU A 128 21.10 11.97 10.47
CA LEU A 128 21.24 13.31 11.04
C LEU A 128 22.18 13.37 12.26
N LEU A 129 22.23 12.31 13.07
CA LEU A 129 22.85 12.32 14.40
C LEU A 129 24.21 11.60 14.50
N GLY A 130 24.66 10.92 13.45
CA GLY A 130 25.85 10.07 13.51
C GLY A 130 25.57 8.79 14.31
N GLN A 131 25.86 7.63 13.72
CA GLN A 131 25.24 6.35 14.10
C GLN A 131 25.59 5.76 15.49
N THR A 132 26.29 6.46 16.38
CA THR A 132 26.91 5.85 17.56
C THR A 132 26.15 6.07 18.89
N SER A 133 25.22 7.02 19.01
CA SER A 133 24.53 7.33 20.29
C SER A 133 22.99 7.32 20.27
N LEU A 134 22.35 7.19 19.10
CA LEU A 134 20.89 7.29 18.95
C LEU A 134 20.09 6.38 19.89
N SER A 135 20.48 5.12 20.06
CA SER A 135 19.75 4.17 20.91
C SER A 135 19.74 4.58 22.40
N LYS A 136 20.80 5.25 22.88
CA LYS A 136 20.89 5.74 24.25
C LYS A 136 20.01 6.98 24.45
N VAL A 137 20.05 7.91 23.50
CA VAL A 137 19.26 9.15 23.51
C VAL A 137 17.78 8.85 23.43
N LEU A 138 17.36 7.96 22.53
CA LEU A 138 15.96 7.56 22.39
C LEU A 138 15.43 6.84 23.62
N LYS A 139 16.26 6.00 24.24
CA LYS A 139 15.89 5.35 25.49
C LYS A 139 15.72 6.38 26.62
N ALA A 140 16.65 7.32 26.76
CA ALA A 140 16.56 8.35 27.79
C ALA A 140 15.35 9.29 27.59
N LEU A 141 15.02 9.64 26.35
CA LEU A 141 13.82 10.40 26.01
C LEU A 141 12.53 9.61 26.26
N SER A 142 12.51 8.31 25.96
CA SER A 142 11.37 7.43 26.25
C SER A 142 11.18 7.23 27.76
N ASP A 143 12.27 7.09 28.52
CA ASP A 143 12.24 6.96 29.98
C ASP A 143 11.73 8.25 30.66
N LYS A 144 11.86 9.41 29.99
CA LYS A 144 11.33 10.72 30.39
C LYS A 144 9.93 11.01 29.84
N GLU A 145 9.30 10.02 29.17
CA GLU A 145 8.00 10.18 28.49
C GLU A 145 7.96 11.33 27.46
N ALA A 146 9.14 11.76 26.98
CA ALA A 146 9.29 12.90 26.07
C ALA A 146 8.91 12.58 24.62
N ILE A 147 9.00 11.30 24.27
CA ILE A 147 8.73 10.80 22.93
C ILE A 147 7.83 9.57 22.99
N LEU A 148 7.02 9.43 21.96
CA LEU A 148 6.19 8.26 21.68
C LEU A 148 6.82 7.50 20.51
N LEU A 149 7.11 6.22 20.71
CA LEU A 149 7.44 5.30 19.61
C LEU A 149 6.13 4.86 18.97
N ILE A 150 5.91 5.28 17.73
CA ILE A 150 4.73 4.96 16.95
C ILE A 150 5.17 4.07 15.80
N ASP A 151 4.57 2.89 15.67
CA ASP A 151 4.73 2.14 14.43
C ASP A 151 3.67 2.63 13.45
N HIS A 152 4.10 3.33 12.40
CA HIS A 152 3.23 3.46 11.23
C HIS A 152 3.43 2.22 10.37
N ILE A 153 2.37 1.44 10.28
CA ILE A 153 2.19 0.48 9.19
C ILE A 153 2.01 1.33 7.93
N LYS A 154 3.09 1.50 7.15
CA LYS A 154 2.96 1.99 5.79
C LYS A 154 2.26 0.90 4.99
N GLU A 155 0.93 0.99 4.89
CA GLU A 155 0.21 0.33 3.80
C GLU A 155 0.73 0.90 2.48
N LYS A 156 1.74 0.23 1.89
CA LYS A 156 2.18 0.50 0.53
C LYS A 156 1.24 -0.18 -0.48
N PHE A 157 -0.07 -0.13 -0.27
CA PHE A 157 -1.02 -0.45 -1.33
C PHE A 157 -1.29 0.81 -2.14
N ILE A 158 -0.44 1.05 -3.14
CA ILE A 158 -0.75 2.03 -4.19
C ILE A 158 -1.40 1.24 -5.33
N PRO A 159 -2.70 1.45 -5.59
CA PRO A 159 -3.41 0.74 -6.65
C PRO A 159 -2.71 0.97 -7.99
N LYS A 160 -2.67 -0.06 -8.84
CA LYS A 160 -2.05 0.06 -10.15
C LYS A 160 -3.04 0.78 -11.07
N ILE A 161 -2.83 2.08 -11.22
CA ILE A 161 -3.60 2.90 -12.16
C ILE A 161 -2.99 2.73 -13.56
N LYS A 162 -3.83 2.45 -14.55
CA LYS A 162 -3.47 2.48 -15.96
C LYS A 162 -4.39 3.42 -16.72
N LYS A 163 -3.92 3.91 -17.86
CA LYS A 163 -4.73 4.73 -18.77
C LYS A 163 -5.57 3.86 -19.69
N PHE A 164 -6.85 4.16 -19.72
CA PHE A 164 -7.83 3.57 -20.62
C PHE A 164 -8.36 4.64 -21.57
N VAL A 165 -8.86 4.19 -22.71
CA VAL A 165 -9.47 5.00 -23.74
C VAL A 165 -10.89 4.50 -23.95
N ARG A 166 -11.86 5.41 -24.09
CA ARG A 166 -13.22 5.08 -24.50
C ARG A 166 -13.76 6.05 -25.53
N LEU A 167 -14.84 5.68 -26.21
CA LEU A 167 -15.58 6.59 -27.07
C LEU A 167 -16.30 7.62 -26.21
N SER A 168 -16.39 8.86 -26.68
CA SER A 168 -17.20 9.87 -26.00
C SER A 168 -18.68 9.49 -25.97
N GLN A 169 -19.34 9.71 -24.83
CA GLN A 169 -20.70 9.24 -24.59
C GLN A 169 -21.71 9.68 -25.67
N TYR A 170 -21.60 10.91 -26.18
CA TYR A 170 -22.50 11.42 -27.22
C TYR A 170 -22.43 10.65 -28.55
N LEU A 171 -21.31 9.97 -28.83
CA LEU A 171 -21.15 9.11 -30.01
C LEU A 171 -21.70 7.71 -29.78
N VAL A 172 -21.76 7.27 -28.52
CA VAL A 172 -22.41 6.01 -28.13
C VAL A 172 -23.93 6.16 -28.19
N ASP A 173 -24.44 7.31 -27.74
CA ASP A 173 -25.87 7.56 -27.64
C ASP A 173 -26.54 7.88 -29.00
N SER A 174 -25.76 8.24 -30.02
CA SER A 174 -26.25 8.71 -31.32
C SER A 174 -25.48 8.12 -32.49
N GLU A 175 -26.12 7.18 -33.19
CA GLU A 175 -25.58 6.52 -34.39
C GLU A 175 -25.31 7.53 -35.53
N MET A 176 -26.19 8.51 -35.73
CA MET A 176 -25.97 9.59 -36.71
C MET A 176 -24.73 10.42 -36.40
N ALA A 177 -24.44 10.67 -35.12
CA ALA A 177 -23.23 11.42 -34.72
C ALA A 177 -21.97 10.59 -35.01
N LEU A 178 -22.02 9.29 -34.73
CA LEU A 178 -20.93 8.36 -35.03
C LEU A 178 -20.66 8.27 -36.54
N GLU A 179 -21.69 8.08 -37.37
CA GLU A 179 -21.55 8.08 -38.83
C GLU A 179 -20.94 9.38 -39.35
N THR A 180 -21.37 10.51 -38.81
CA THR A 180 -20.82 11.82 -39.19
C THR A 180 -19.32 11.90 -38.89
N VAL A 181 -18.89 11.45 -37.72
CA VAL A 181 -17.46 11.42 -37.34
C VAL A 181 -16.67 10.44 -38.22
N ILE A 182 -17.21 9.25 -38.50
CA ILE A 182 -16.56 8.27 -39.38
C ILE A 182 -16.31 8.88 -40.77
N ASN A 183 -17.33 9.52 -41.36
CA ASN A 183 -17.23 10.16 -42.67
C ASN A 183 -16.23 11.34 -42.68
N GLN A 184 -16.14 12.10 -41.58
CA GLN A 184 -15.14 13.17 -41.45
C GLN A 184 -13.71 12.63 -41.35
N LEU A 185 -13.53 11.47 -40.71
CA LEU A 185 -12.23 10.84 -40.53
C LEU A 185 -11.74 10.06 -41.75
N GLU A 186 -12.58 9.76 -42.75
CA GLU A 186 -12.15 9.12 -44.01
C GLU A 186 -10.99 9.86 -44.69
N LYS A 187 -10.95 11.19 -44.59
CA LYS A 187 -9.86 12.02 -45.14
C LYS A 187 -8.59 12.00 -44.28
N LYS A 188 -8.62 11.34 -43.12
CA LYS A 188 -7.56 11.32 -42.09
C LYS A 188 -7.23 9.86 -41.69
N PRO A 189 -6.49 9.11 -42.54
CA PRO A 189 -6.37 7.65 -42.42
C PRO A 189 -5.83 7.17 -41.07
N ARG A 190 -4.84 7.87 -40.48
CA ARG A 190 -4.28 7.50 -39.16
C ARG A 190 -5.25 7.69 -38.00
N GLN A 191 -6.17 8.65 -38.10
CA GLN A 191 -7.19 8.89 -37.07
C GLN A 191 -8.35 7.90 -37.23
N GLN A 192 -8.74 7.63 -38.49
CA GLN A 192 -9.74 6.60 -38.79
C GLN A 192 -9.27 5.23 -38.32
N GLU A 193 -8.00 4.87 -38.55
CA GLU A 193 -7.41 3.61 -38.08
C GLU A 193 -7.57 3.41 -36.57
N VAL A 194 -7.29 4.45 -35.76
CA VAL A 194 -7.47 4.40 -34.30
C VAL A 194 -8.92 4.17 -33.91
N LEU A 195 -9.86 4.91 -34.53
CA LEU A 195 -11.29 4.76 -34.25
C LEU A 195 -11.77 3.35 -34.60
N MET A 196 -11.36 2.82 -35.76
CA MET A 196 -11.72 1.47 -36.19
C MET A 196 -11.10 0.39 -35.31
N ALA A 197 -9.85 0.57 -34.85
CA ALA A 197 -9.20 -0.33 -33.91
C ALA A 197 -9.95 -0.40 -32.57
N TYR A 198 -10.41 0.75 -32.07
CA TYR A 198 -11.24 0.82 -30.88
C TYR A 198 -12.59 0.09 -31.08
N LEU A 199 -13.33 0.41 -32.15
CA LEU A 199 -14.64 -0.20 -32.44
C LEU A 199 -14.57 -1.73 -32.70
N ARG A 200 -13.42 -2.25 -33.14
CA ARG A 200 -13.18 -3.70 -33.26
C ARG A 200 -12.94 -4.38 -31.92
N SER A 201 -12.32 -3.66 -30.98
CA SER A 201 -11.92 -4.21 -29.69
C SER A 201 -13.04 -4.09 -28.65
N VAL A 202 -13.87 -3.05 -28.76
CA VAL A 202 -15.00 -2.78 -27.86
C VAL A 202 -16.30 -2.80 -28.68
N PRO A 203 -17.24 -3.72 -28.44
CA PRO A 203 -18.47 -3.89 -29.22
C PRO A 203 -19.54 -2.85 -28.83
N VAL A 204 -19.20 -1.56 -28.94
CA VAL A 204 -20.06 -0.43 -28.52
C VAL A 204 -21.40 -0.40 -29.27
N LEU A 205 -21.43 -0.91 -30.51
CA LEU A 205 -22.63 -0.97 -31.34
C LEU A 205 -23.62 -2.06 -30.89
N GLU A 206 -23.14 -3.10 -30.20
CA GLU A 206 -23.97 -4.20 -29.70
C GLU A 206 -24.34 -3.98 -28.23
N ASP A 207 -23.38 -3.50 -27.43
CA ASP A 207 -23.56 -3.16 -26.03
C ASP A 207 -22.94 -1.80 -25.70
N SER A 208 -23.81 -0.80 -25.55
CA SER A 208 -23.43 0.56 -25.13
C SER A 208 -22.65 0.56 -23.80
N LYS A 209 -22.91 -0.40 -22.90
CA LYS A 209 -22.22 -0.50 -21.60
C LYS A 209 -20.78 -0.94 -21.73
N ALA A 210 -20.41 -1.66 -22.79
CA ALA A 210 -19.03 -2.07 -23.04
C ALA A 210 -18.08 -0.86 -23.17
N ASN A 211 -18.60 0.31 -23.57
CA ASN A 211 -17.83 1.55 -23.63
C ASN A 211 -17.39 2.06 -22.24
N GLN A 212 -18.09 1.69 -21.16
CA GLN A 212 -17.75 2.14 -19.80
C GLN A 212 -16.41 1.59 -19.35
N ASP A 213 -16.13 0.33 -19.67
CA ASP A 213 -14.88 -0.32 -19.29
C ASP A 213 -13.68 0.15 -20.10
N GLY A 214 -13.94 0.64 -21.32
CA GLY A 214 -12.94 1.14 -22.25
C GLY A 214 -11.94 0.07 -22.70
N LEU A 215 -10.85 0.53 -23.31
CA LEU A 215 -9.74 -0.29 -23.75
C LEU A 215 -8.44 0.28 -23.18
N GLU A 216 -7.48 -0.58 -22.78
CA GLU A 216 -6.20 -0.08 -22.28
C GLU A 216 -5.47 0.71 -23.40
N LEU A 217 -4.98 1.91 -23.09
CA LEU A 217 -4.32 2.78 -24.07
C LEU A 217 -3.14 2.08 -24.77
N ASN A 218 -2.38 1.27 -24.03
CA ASN A 218 -1.25 0.51 -24.57
C ASN A 218 -1.68 -0.56 -25.58
N GLU A 219 -2.90 -1.08 -25.48
CA GLU A 219 -3.42 -2.09 -26.39
C GLU A 219 -3.60 -1.50 -27.80
N LEU A 220 -4.19 -0.30 -27.91
CA LEU A 220 -4.27 0.43 -29.19
C LEU A 220 -2.89 0.71 -29.78
N VAL A 221 -1.93 1.16 -28.95
CA VAL A 221 -0.56 1.40 -29.39
C VAL A 221 0.10 0.10 -29.87
N SER A 222 -0.16 -1.02 -29.18
CA SER A 222 0.37 -2.34 -29.55
C SER A 222 -0.21 -2.88 -30.85
N GLN A 223 -1.45 -2.51 -31.19
CA GLN A 223 -2.11 -2.80 -32.48
C GLN A 223 -1.58 -1.93 -33.63
N GLY A 224 -0.57 -1.07 -33.39
CA GLY A 224 0.07 -0.23 -34.40
C GLY A 224 -0.51 1.18 -34.52
N CYS A 225 -1.48 1.55 -33.67
CA CYS A 225 -2.09 2.88 -33.71
C CYS A 225 -1.11 3.97 -33.24
N SER A 226 -1.09 5.09 -33.96
CA SER A 226 -0.20 6.21 -33.64
C SER A 226 -0.67 6.98 -32.41
N ALA A 227 0.20 7.09 -31.39
CA ALA A 227 -0.08 7.84 -30.15
C ALA A 227 -0.46 9.32 -30.38
N SER A 228 0.07 9.95 -31.43
CA SER A 228 -0.31 11.34 -31.77
C SER A 228 -1.72 11.43 -32.35
N SER A 229 -2.18 10.38 -33.04
CA SER A 229 -3.54 10.31 -33.58
C SER A 229 -4.56 10.06 -32.47
N ILE A 230 -4.22 9.24 -31.47
CA ILE A 230 -5.03 9.05 -30.25
C ILE A 230 -5.22 10.38 -29.52
N LYS A 231 -4.13 11.13 -29.26
CA LYS A 231 -4.21 12.46 -28.63
C LYS A 231 -5.01 13.48 -29.44
N THR A 232 -4.99 13.37 -30.78
CA THR A 232 -5.78 14.25 -31.63
C THR A 232 -7.26 13.93 -31.52
N LEU A 233 -7.63 12.66 -31.46
CA LEU A 233 -9.02 12.26 -31.24
C LEU A 233 -9.53 12.65 -29.85
N GLU A 234 -8.64 12.59 -28.84
CA GLU A 234 -8.92 13.12 -27.50
C GLU A 234 -9.19 14.63 -27.53
N SER A 235 -8.34 15.42 -28.19
CA SER A 235 -8.53 16.88 -28.27
C SER A 235 -9.77 17.30 -29.05
N HIS A 236 -10.23 16.47 -29.99
CA HIS A 236 -11.48 16.68 -30.73
C HIS A 236 -12.70 16.10 -30.00
N SER A 237 -12.54 15.65 -28.74
CA SER A 237 -13.60 15.04 -27.94
C SER A 237 -14.24 13.81 -28.59
N ILE A 238 -13.54 13.09 -29.47
CA ILE A 238 -14.04 11.84 -30.08
C ILE A 238 -13.73 10.65 -29.16
N LEU A 239 -12.54 10.66 -28.55
CA LEU A 239 -12.12 9.69 -27.55
C LEU A 239 -11.91 10.40 -26.20
N GLU A 240 -12.09 9.67 -25.12
CA GLU A 240 -11.82 10.11 -23.76
C GLU A 240 -10.75 9.22 -23.14
N ILE A 241 -9.69 9.81 -22.59
CA ILE A 241 -8.65 9.09 -21.86
C ILE A 241 -8.91 9.27 -20.36
N PHE A 242 -9.00 8.16 -19.63
CA PHE A 242 -9.25 8.17 -18.20
C PHE A 242 -8.36 7.19 -17.46
N ASP A 243 -8.18 7.44 -16.17
CA ASP A 243 -7.42 6.58 -15.27
C ASP A 243 -8.37 5.52 -14.70
N LYS A 244 -7.99 4.24 -14.84
CA LYS A 244 -8.73 3.11 -14.29
C LYS A 244 -7.81 2.30 -13.38
N GLU A 245 -8.31 1.94 -12.21
CA GLU A 245 -7.64 0.99 -11.33
C GLU A 245 -7.68 -0.41 -11.94
N VAL A 246 -6.53 -1.06 -12.01
CA VAL A 246 -6.41 -2.43 -12.51
C VAL A 246 -5.93 -3.32 -11.36
N PRO A 247 -6.67 -4.40 -11.01
CA PRO A 247 -6.22 -5.34 -10.00
C PRO A 247 -4.88 -5.96 -10.42
N ARG A 248 -3.95 -6.12 -9.46
CA ARG A 248 -2.63 -6.75 -9.72
C ARG A 248 -2.72 -8.27 -9.82
N PHE A 249 -3.83 -8.86 -9.43
CA PHE A 249 -4.08 -10.29 -9.49
C PHE A 249 -4.97 -10.56 -10.71
N ALA A 250 -4.47 -11.39 -11.64
CA ALA A 250 -5.31 -11.93 -12.69
C ALA A 250 -6.31 -12.89 -12.04
N THR A 251 -7.61 -12.63 -12.21
CA THR A 251 -8.67 -13.63 -12.07
C THR A 251 -8.58 -14.67 -13.17
#